data_AF-A0A964Q208-F1
#
_entry.id   AF-A0A964Q208-F1
#
_cell.length_a   1.000
_cell.length_b   1.000
_cell.length_c   1.000
_cell.angle_alpha   90.00
_cell.angle_beta   90.00
_cell.angle_gamma   90.00
#
_symmetry.space_group_name_H-M   'P 1'
#
loop_
_entity.id
_entity.type
_entity.pdbx_description
1 polymer ?
#
loop_
_entity_poly.entity_id
_entity_poly.type
_entity_poly.pdbx_seq_one_letter_code
_entity_poly.pdbx_strand_id
1 'polypeptide(L)'
;MTQLCIRCGRTNPKGAAYCYFDGIGLHTVIEPLASPGRLDPPFYFPDGRNCKSFDELALACQSELKEAQGILLAGDFTIYFRRLSRLDLTALSERARKNLNADLALEEFLLGLP
;
A
#
# COMPACT_ATOMS: atom_id res chain seq x y z
N MET A 1 -17.00 -20.62 -13.87
CA MET A 1 -16.22 -19.78 -14.79
C MET A 1 -14.92 -20.48 -15.11
N THR A 2 -14.89 -21.18 -16.25
CA THR A 2 -13.70 -21.76 -16.90
C THR A 2 -12.90 -20.65 -17.60
N GLN A 3 -11.61 -20.87 -17.88
CA GLN A 3 -10.75 -19.84 -18.46
C GLN A 3 -10.46 -20.12 -19.91
N LEU A 4 -10.71 -19.15 -20.79
CA LEU A 4 -10.40 -19.28 -22.21
C LEU A 4 -8.97 -18.80 -22.47
N CYS A 5 -8.18 -19.60 -23.18
CA CYS A 5 -6.90 -19.15 -23.68
C CYS A 5 -7.12 -18.18 -24.86
N ILE A 6 -6.60 -16.95 -24.76
CA ILE A 6 -6.71 -15.95 -25.84
C ILE A 6 -5.97 -16.34 -27.11
N ARG A 7 -5.00 -17.27 -27.02
CA ARG A 7 -4.14 -17.65 -28.14
C ARG A 7 -4.71 -18.81 -28.94
N CYS A 8 -5.18 -19.85 -28.28
CA CYS A 8 -5.72 -21.03 -28.95
C CYS A 8 -7.24 -21.15 -28.90
N GLY A 9 -7.92 -20.26 -28.18
CA GLY A 9 -9.37 -20.28 -28.00
C GLY A 9 -9.90 -21.45 -27.16
N ARG A 10 -9.02 -22.31 -26.61
CA ARG A 10 -9.44 -23.49 -25.85
C ARG A 10 -9.75 -23.14 -24.40
N THR A 11 -10.71 -23.88 -23.86
CA THR A 11 -11.12 -23.78 -22.46
C THR A 11 -10.14 -24.55 -21.58
N ASN A 12 -9.68 -23.92 -20.51
CA ASN A 12 -8.80 -24.48 -19.49
C ASN A 12 -9.54 -24.58 -18.14
N PRO A 13 -9.15 -25.54 -17.28
CA PRO A 13 -9.74 -25.71 -15.96
C PRO A 13 -9.47 -24.49 -15.06
N LYS A 14 -10.30 -24.32 -14.02
CA LYS A 14 -10.16 -23.21 -13.07
C LYS A 14 -8.84 -23.31 -12.32
N GLY A 15 -8.07 -22.21 -12.28
CA GLY A 15 -6.80 -22.15 -11.55
C GLY A 15 -5.59 -22.63 -12.37
N ALA A 16 -5.77 -22.92 -13.66
CA ALA A 16 -4.64 -23.19 -14.55
C ALA A 16 -3.82 -21.91 -14.75
N ALA A 17 -2.59 -21.89 -14.23
CA ALA A 17 -1.65 -20.78 -14.46
C ALA A 17 -1.19 -20.70 -15.93
N TYR A 18 -1.20 -21.83 -16.62
CA TYR A 18 -0.76 -21.96 -18.01
C TYR A 18 -1.79 -22.74 -18.83
N CYS A 19 -1.82 -22.48 -20.14
CA CYS A 19 -2.63 -23.24 -21.08
C CYS A 19 -2.10 -24.67 -21.17
N TYR A 20 -2.94 -25.67 -20.95
CA TYR A 20 -2.57 -27.08 -21.05
C TYR A 20 -2.10 -27.48 -22.46
N PHE A 21 -2.51 -26.71 -23.48
CA PHE A 21 -2.27 -27.05 -24.88
C PHE A 21 -1.06 -26.31 -25.48
N ASP A 22 -0.83 -25.06 -25.08
CA ASP A 22 0.20 -24.20 -25.70
C ASP A 22 1.25 -23.71 -24.70
N GLY A 23 1.09 -24.01 -23.41
CA GLY A 23 2.01 -23.60 -22.35
C GLY A 23 2.06 -22.10 -22.06
N ILE A 24 1.28 -21.26 -22.77
CA ILE A 24 1.24 -19.83 -22.53
C ILE A 24 0.60 -19.52 -21.18
N GLY A 25 1.10 -18.50 -20.48
CA GLY A 25 0.47 -18.00 -19.27
C GLY A 25 -0.99 -17.62 -19.54
N LEU A 26 -1.92 -18.29 -18.87
CA LEU A 26 -3.28 -17.80 -18.79
C LEU A 26 -3.21 -16.62 -17.83
N HIS A 27 -3.90 -15.53 -18.13
CA HIS A 27 -3.92 -14.36 -17.25
C HIS A 27 -4.76 -14.69 -15.99
N THR A 28 -4.23 -15.56 -15.14
CA THR A 28 -4.67 -15.84 -13.76
C THR A 28 -3.80 -15.06 -12.80
N VAL A 29 -3.79 -13.75 -12.98
CA VAL A 29 -3.47 -12.87 -11.90
C VAL A 29 -4.54 -11.79 -11.95
N ILE A 30 -5.74 -12.16 -11.48
CA ILE A 30 -6.46 -11.18 -10.65
C ILE A 30 -5.65 -11.15 -9.35
N GLU A 31 -4.44 -10.61 -9.38
CA GLU A 31 -4.06 -9.79 -8.25
C GLU A 31 -5.18 -8.76 -8.20
N PRO A 32 -5.90 -8.64 -7.08
CA PRO A 32 -6.89 -7.59 -6.98
C PRO A 32 -6.15 -6.32 -7.41
N LEU A 33 -6.59 -5.72 -8.54
CA LEU A 33 -6.11 -4.41 -8.99
C LEU A 33 -5.99 -3.60 -7.72
N ALA A 34 -4.75 -3.24 -7.35
CA ALA A 34 -4.38 -2.73 -6.04
C ALA A 34 -5.59 -2.06 -5.40
N SER A 35 -6.24 -2.75 -4.45
CA SER A 35 -7.49 -2.29 -3.88
C SER A 35 -7.30 -0.81 -3.53
N PRO A 36 -8.19 0.11 -3.94
CA PRO A 36 -8.04 1.51 -3.58
C PRO A 36 -7.86 1.56 -2.05
N GLY A 37 -6.65 1.92 -1.62
CA GLY A 37 -6.26 1.90 -0.21
C GLY A 37 -5.17 0.89 0.20
N ARG A 38 -4.71 -0.01 -0.69
CA ARG A 38 -3.60 -0.94 -0.39
C ARG A 38 -2.24 -0.25 -0.57
N LEU A 39 -1.37 -0.48 0.40
CA LEU A 39 0.03 -0.08 0.43
C LEU A 39 0.90 -1.22 -0.12
N ASP A 40 1.51 -1.02 -1.30
CA ASP A 40 2.40 -2.02 -1.91
C ASP A 40 3.70 -1.35 -2.45
N PRO A 41 4.86 -1.60 -1.82
CA PRO A 41 5.08 -2.50 -0.69
C PRO A 41 4.47 -1.99 0.62
N PRO A 42 4.16 -2.86 1.60
CA PRO A 42 3.63 -2.45 2.90
C PRO A 42 4.60 -1.55 3.66
N PHE A 43 4.06 -0.71 4.53
CA PHE A 43 4.87 0.10 5.45
C PHE A 43 5.30 -0.75 6.63
N TYR A 44 6.55 -0.61 7.08
CA TYR A 44 7.08 -1.34 8.23
C TYR A 44 7.42 -0.35 9.35
N PHE A 45 6.85 -0.59 10.53
CA PHE A 45 7.25 0.10 11.75
C PHE A 45 8.55 -0.50 12.30
N PRO A 46 9.34 0.28 13.08
CA PRO A 46 10.56 -0.20 13.72
C PRO A 46 10.34 -1.43 14.62
N ASP A 47 9.15 -1.54 15.20
CA ASP A 47 8.71 -2.65 16.05
C ASP A 47 8.36 -3.94 15.27
N GLY A 48 8.53 -3.95 13.93
CA GLY A 48 8.29 -5.12 13.07
C GLY A 48 6.84 -5.28 12.60
N ARG A 49 5.93 -4.43 13.06
CA ARG A 49 4.55 -4.33 12.54
C ARG A 49 4.58 -3.87 11.08
N ASN A 50 3.72 -4.47 10.25
CA ASN A 50 3.54 -4.04 8.87
C ASN A 50 2.10 -3.58 8.62
N CYS A 51 1.95 -2.50 7.84
CA CYS A 51 0.67 -1.95 7.43
C CYS A 51 0.52 -2.10 5.92
N LYS A 52 -0.54 -2.79 5.52
CA LYS A 52 -0.88 -3.09 4.13
C LYS A 52 -1.97 -2.17 3.59
N SER A 53 -2.56 -1.31 4.42
CA SER A 53 -3.52 -0.29 4.00
C SER A 53 -3.33 1.03 4.75
N PHE A 54 -3.97 2.10 4.25
CA PHE A 54 -3.99 3.39 4.96
C PHE A 54 -4.75 3.30 6.30
N ASP A 55 -5.84 2.53 6.37
CA ASP A 55 -6.55 2.27 7.63
C ASP A 55 -5.64 1.60 8.67
N GLU A 56 -4.90 0.56 8.28
CA GLU A 56 -3.96 -0.12 9.17
C GLU A 56 -2.86 0.83 9.65
N LEU A 57 -2.38 1.71 8.76
CA LEU A 57 -1.39 2.73 9.10
C LEU A 57 -1.97 3.75 10.08
N ALA A 58 -3.19 4.24 9.85
CA ALA A 58 -3.86 5.19 10.73
C ALA A 58 -4.15 4.59 12.11
N LEU A 59 -4.56 3.33 12.19
CA LEU A 59 -4.78 2.61 13.44
C LEU A 59 -3.46 2.37 14.19
N ALA A 60 -2.39 2.01 13.48
CA ALA A 60 -1.07 1.83 14.08
C ALA A 60 -0.53 3.13 14.66
N CYS A 61 -0.70 4.25 13.95
CA CYS A 61 -0.32 5.58 14.43
C CYS A 61 -1.11 6.01 15.67
N GLN A 62 -2.42 5.72 15.73
CA GLN A 62 -3.24 6.01 16.90
C GLN A 62 -2.90 5.13 18.11
N SER A 63 -2.51 3.88 17.87
CA SER A 63 -2.11 2.96 18.94
C SER A 63 -0.81 3.40 19.60
N GLU A 64 0.17 3.83 18.80
CA GLU A 64 1.50 4.22 19.26
C GLU A 64 1.87 5.63 18.82
N LEU A 65 1.19 6.63 19.40
CA LEU A 65 1.34 8.05 19.04
C LEU A 65 2.79 8.54 19.08
N LYS A 66 3.56 8.19 20.13
CA LYS A 66 4.95 8.65 20.28
C LYS A 66 5.87 8.09 19.20
N GLU A 67 5.68 6.82 18.84
CA GLU A 67 6.46 6.17 17.79
C GLU A 67 6.13 6.78 16.42
N ALA A 68 4.84 6.96 16.13
CA ALA A 68 4.37 7.57 14.90
C ALA A 68 4.84 9.02 14.73
N GLN A 69 4.84 9.82 15.80
CA GLN A 69 5.44 11.16 15.82
C GLN A 69 6.93 11.10 15.48
N GLY A 70 7.67 10.16 16.06
CA GLY A 70 9.09 9.96 15.78
C GLY A 70 9.35 9.66 14.29
N ILE A 71 8.57 8.74 13.71
CA ILE A 71 8.64 8.34 12.29
C ILE A 71 8.29 9.51 11.36
N LEU A 72 7.26 10.30 11.71
CA LEU A 72 6.85 11.47 10.94
C LEU A 72 7.92 12.56 10.95
N LEU A 73 8.50 12.84 12.13
CA LEU A 73 9.55 13.85 12.28
C LEU A 73 10.88 13.40 11.64
N ALA A 74 11.18 12.10 11.68
CA ALA A 74 12.32 11.52 10.97
C ALA A 74 12.17 11.60 9.44
N GLY A 75 10.93 11.70 8.94
CA GLY A 75 10.62 11.80 7.52
C GLY A 75 10.52 10.44 6.81
N ASP A 76 10.42 9.35 7.57
CA ASP A 76 10.28 8.00 7.02
C ASP A 76 9.00 7.85 6.18
N PHE A 77 7.89 8.44 6.65
CA PHE A 77 6.64 8.50 5.89
C PHE A 77 6.83 9.21 4.54
N THR A 78 7.54 10.33 4.49
CA THR A 78 7.86 11.04 3.24
C THR A 78 8.62 10.15 2.27
N ILE A 79 9.68 9.50 2.74
CA ILE A 79 10.51 8.62 1.89
C ILE A 79 9.68 7.46 1.36
N TYR A 80 8.85 6.88 2.22
CA TYR A 80 7.96 5.78 1.85
C TYR A 80 6.92 6.17 0.80
N PHE A 81 6.16 7.24 1.00
CA PHE A 81 5.16 7.68 0.01
C PHE A 81 5.78 8.12 -1.31
N ARG A 82 7.00 8.67 -1.27
CA ARG A 82 7.77 8.98 -2.47
C ARG A 82 8.13 7.71 -3.26
N ARG A 83 8.48 6.61 -2.58
CA ARG A 83 8.71 5.30 -3.24
C ARG A 83 7.44 4.74 -3.87
N LEU A 84 6.28 4.96 -3.24
CA LEU A 84 4.97 4.63 -3.79
C LEU A 84 4.51 5.56 -4.92
N SER A 85 5.32 6.57 -5.29
CA SER A 85 4.94 7.61 -6.26
C SER A 85 3.66 8.39 -5.87
N ARG A 86 3.31 8.40 -4.58
CA ARG A 86 2.21 9.19 -3.99
C ARG A 86 2.74 10.54 -3.52
N LEU A 87 2.94 11.44 -4.47
CA LEU A 87 3.49 12.77 -4.22
C LEU A 87 2.55 13.66 -3.39
N ASP A 88 1.24 13.42 -3.50
CA ASP A 88 0.21 14.02 -2.65
C ASP A 88 0.48 13.75 -1.16
N LEU A 89 0.69 12.48 -0.80
CA LEU A 89 1.00 12.07 0.58
C LEU A 89 2.41 12.46 1.02
N THR A 90 3.35 12.50 0.08
CA THR A 90 4.71 13.00 0.33
C THR A 90 4.68 14.47 0.72
N ALA A 91 3.89 15.28 0.02
CA ALA A 91 3.71 16.70 0.33
C ALA A 91 2.95 16.89 1.66
N LEU A 92 1.95 16.05 1.93
CA LEU A 92 1.21 16.04 3.19
C LEU A 92 2.14 15.72 4.37
N SER A 93 2.95 14.67 4.29
CA SER A 93 3.88 14.29 5.37
C SER A 93 4.95 15.35 5.60
N GLU A 94 5.49 15.96 4.54
CA GLU A 94 6.45 17.07 4.65
C GLU A 94 5.83 18.32 5.28
N ARG A 95 4.59 18.63 4.91
CA ARG A 95 3.86 19.76 5.50
C ARG A 95 3.60 19.52 6.98
N ALA A 96 3.06 18.36 7.32
CA ALA A 96 2.78 17.96 8.69
C ALA A 96 4.05 18.03 9.56
N ARG A 97 5.19 17.56 9.04
CA ARG A 97 6.49 17.60 9.73
C ARG A 97 6.97 19.01 10.09
N LYS A 98 6.56 20.04 9.35
CA LYS A 98 6.96 21.44 9.63
C LYS A 98 6.23 22.03 10.84
N ASN A 99 5.21 21.37 11.37
CA ASN A 99 4.55 21.81 12.59
C ASN A 99 5.50 21.66 13.79
N LEU A 100 5.57 22.70 14.63
CA LEU A 100 6.36 22.68 15.87
C LEU A 100 5.79 21.73 16.94
N ASN A 101 4.48 21.43 16.85
CA ASN A 101 3.80 20.51 17.75
C ASN A 101 3.65 19.14 17.07
N ALA A 102 4.36 18.14 17.60
CA ALA A 102 4.36 16.79 17.05
C ALA A 102 2.97 16.12 17.09
N ASP A 103 2.16 16.45 18.08
CA ASP A 103 0.79 15.95 18.23
C ASP A 103 -0.11 16.44 17.07
N LEU A 104 -0.15 17.77 16.88
CA LEU A 104 -0.86 18.40 15.76
C LEU A 104 -0.31 17.97 14.40
N ALA A 105 1.00 17.74 14.29
CA ALA A 105 1.62 17.22 13.08
C ALA A 105 1.03 15.86 12.70
N LEU A 106 0.94 14.95 13.68
CA LEU A 106 0.42 13.61 13.44
C LEU A 106 -1.09 13.64 13.15
N GLU A 107 -1.86 14.46 13.86
CA GLU A 107 -3.29 14.63 13.57
C GLU A 107 -3.55 15.18 12.17
N GLU A 108 -2.83 16.24 11.74
CA GLU A 108 -2.96 16.78 10.38
C GLU A 108 -2.61 15.74 9.31
N PHE A 109 -1.58 14.94 9.57
CA PHE A 109 -1.19 13.85 8.67
C PHE A 109 -2.28 12.77 8.58
N LEU A 110 -2.84 12.34 9.70
CA LEU A 110 -3.89 11.30 9.75
C LEU A 110 -5.18 11.76 9.08
N LEU A 111 -5.57 13.02 9.25
CA LEU A 111 -6.75 13.60 8.61
C LEU A 111 -6.64 13.70 7.08
N GLY A 112 -5.41 13.72 6.54
CA GLY A 112 -5.16 13.77 5.10
C GLY A 112 -4.97 12.41 4.42
N LEU A 113 -5.07 11.31 5.17
CA LEU A 113 -5.04 9.96 4.59
C LEU A 113 -6.37 9.66 3.86
N PRO A 114 -6.32 8.94 2.72
CA PRO A 114 -7.49 8.58 1.92
C PRO A 114 -8.29 7.41 2.52
#